data_AF-A0A061D048-F1
#
_entry.id   AF-A0A061D048-F1
#
_cell.length_a   1.000
_cell.length_b   1.000
_cell.length_c   1.000
_cell.angle_alpha   90.00
_cell.angle_beta   90.00
_cell.angle_gamma   90.00
#
_symmetry.space_group_name_H-M   'P 1'
#
loop_
_entity.id
_entity.type
_entity.pdbx_description
1 polymer ?
#
loop_
_entity_poly.entity_id
_entity_poly.type
_entity_poly.pdbx_seq_one_letter_code
_entity_poly.pdbx_strand_id
1 'polypeptide(L)'
;MTDQGAQVNRKRTFRTFKFRGYELEKLLEMPMENFISLLRSRQRRRFSRAKKDLAYGEKPEPVKTHLRDTIIVPEMIGSIVGVYNGKQYINVEIKPEMVGHYVGEFSITYKPVMHGKPGIGATHSSRFIPLK
;
A
#
# COMPACT_ATOMS: atom_id res chain seq x y z
N MET A 1 -41.88 20.45 24.64
CA MET A 1 -40.41 20.29 24.60
C MET A 1 -40.11 18.82 24.34
N THR A 2 -39.72 18.46 23.11
CA THR A 2 -38.73 17.41 22.76
C THR A 2 -38.74 17.25 21.23
N ASP A 3 -37.86 18.00 20.58
CA ASP A 3 -37.53 17.88 19.16
C ASP A 3 -36.66 16.61 19.00
N GLN A 4 -37.21 15.53 18.43
CA GLN A 4 -36.40 14.37 18.08
C GLN A 4 -35.77 14.62 16.70
N GLY A 5 -34.58 15.20 16.71
CA GLY A 5 -33.74 15.37 15.55
C GLY A 5 -33.45 14.03 14.88
N ALA A 6 -34.04 13.81 13.71
CA ALA A 6 -33.75 12.68 12.84
C ALA A 6 -32.25 12.67 12.51
N GLN A 7 -31.55 11.61 12.92
CA GLN A 7 -30.18 11.37 12.47
C GLN A 7 -30.21 11.01 10.99
N VAL A 8 -29.98 12.01 10.13
CA VAL A 8 -29.78 11.80 8.70
C VAL A 8 -28.53 10.96 8.52
N ASN A 9 -28.75 9.68 8.21
CA ASN A 9 -27.70 8.75 7.86
C ASN A 9 -27.07 9.23 6.54
N ARG A 10 -26.05 10.07 6.63
CA ARG A 10 -25.32 10.60 5.46
C ARG A 10 -24.73 9.40 4.74
N LYS A 11 -25.35 8.99 3.62
CA LYS A 11 -24.80 7.98 2.72
C LYS A 11 -23.35 8.39 2.45
N ARG A 12 -22.39 7.54 2.81
CA ARG A 12 -20.98 7.76 2.47
C ARG A 12 -20.91 7.91 0.95
N THR A 13 -20.78 9.12 0.45
CA THR A 13 -20.51 9.36 -0.95
C THR A 13 -19.17 8.71 -1.24
N PHE A 14 -19.14 7.69 -2.10
CA PHE A 14 -17.89 7.13 -2.59
C PHE A 14 -17.07 8.29 -3.17
N ARG A 15 -15.95 8.62 -2.51
CA ARG A 15 -15.05 9.66 -3.00
C ARG A 15 -14.35 9.10 -4.21
N THR A 16 -14.53 9.75 -5.36
CA THR A 16 -13.76 9.45 -6.57
C THR A 16 -12.28 9.68 -6.26
N PHE A 17 -11.46 8.66 -6.42
CA PHE A 17 -10.02 8.76 -6.19
C PHE A 17 -9.39 9.75 -7.19
N LYS A 18 -8.61 10.70 -6.68
CA LYS A 18 -7.85 11.66 -7.48
C LYS A 18 -6.38 11.63 -7.08
N PHE A 19 -5.49 11.32 -8.02
CA PHE A 19 -4.05 11.42 -7.83
C PHE A 19 -3.55 12.75 -8.40
N ARG A 20 -3.05 13.65 -7.54
CA ARG A 20 -2.49 14.95 -7.98
C ARG A 20 -3.44 15.78 -8.87
N GLY A 21 -4.75 15.62 -8.70
CA GLY A 21 -5.78 16.31 -9.49
C GLY A 21 -6.27 15.54 -10.73
N TYR A 22 -5.68 14.38 -11.03
CA TYR A 22 -6.12 13.50 -12.12
C TYR A 22 -6.98 12.36 -11.59
N GLU A 23 -8.01 12.01 -12.35
CA GLU A 23 -8.85 10.85 -12.09
C GLU A 23 -8.19 9.57 -12.61
N LEU A 24 -8.68 8.43 -12.14
CA LEU A 24 -8.07 7.12 -12.42
C LEU A 24 -8.04 6.78 -13.92
N GLU A 25 -9.14 7.03 -14.63
CA GLU A 25 -9.26 6.75 -16.07
C GLU A 25 -8.20 7.52 -16.86
N LYS A 26 -8.09 8.82 -16.57
CA LYS A 26 -7.08 9.70 -17.19
C LYS A 26 -5.63 9.30 -16.85
N LEU A 27 -5.39 8.66 -15.70
CA LEU A 27 -4.06 8.14 -15.31
C LEU A 27 -3.67 6.87 -16.04
N LEU A 28 -4.64 6.06 -16.46
CA LEU A 28 -4.41 4.86 -17.25
C LEU A 28 -4.18 5.18 -18.72
N GLU A 29 -4.83 6.24 -19.23
CA GLU A 29 -4.69 6.67 -20.63
C GLU A 29 -3.43 7.49 -20.90
N MET A 30 -2.86 8.16 -19.87
CA MET A 30 -1.69 8.99 -20.07
C MET A 30 -0.42 8.16 -20.29
N PRO A 31 0.50 8.61 -21.16
CA PRO A 31 1.79 7.93 -21.33
C PRO A 31 2.62 8.04 -20.04
N MET A 32 3.41 7.00 -19.77
CA MET A 32 4.22 6.85 -18.56
C MET A 32 5.14 8.06 -18.30
N GLU A 33 5.66 8.72 -19.33
CA GLU A 33 6.51 9.91 -19.20
C GLU A 33 5.80 11.07 -18.48
N ASN A 34 4.54 11.32 -18.85
CA ASN A 34 3.71 12.33 -18.21
C ASN A 34 3.40 11.94 -16.77
N PHE A 35 3.15 10.67 -16.49
CA PHE A 35 2.96 10.18 -15.13
C PHE A 35 4.21 10.35 -14.26
N ILE A 36 5.41 10.05 -14.78
CA ILE A 36 6.68 10.25 -14.06
C ILE A 36 6.82 11.72 -13.64
N SER A 37 6.43 12.66 -14.49
CA SER A 37 6.46 14.10 -14.18
C SER A 37 5.56 14.51 -13.00
N LEU A 38 4.61 13.67 -12.59
CA LEU A 38 3.71 13.91 -11.46
C LEU A 38 4.23 13.30 -10.14
N LEU A 39 5.17 12.36 -10.23
CA LEU A 39 5.74 11.67 -9.06
C LEU A 39 6.67 12.60 -8.25
N ARG A 40 6.99 12.21 -7.01
CA ARG A 40 8.00 12.91 -6.18
C ARG A 40 9.42 12.66 -6.71
N SER A 41 10.38 13.49 -6.32
CA SER A 41 11.77 13.47 -6.84
C SER A 41 12.46 12.10 -6.73
N ARG A 42 12.32 11.41 -5.60
CA ARG A 42 12.92 10.07 -5.38
C ARG A 42 12.38 9.05 -6.37
N GLN A 43 11.06 9.06 -6.60
CA GLN A 43 10.39 8.18 -7.53
C GLN A 43 10.82 8.47 -8.98
N ARG A 44 10.87 9.75 -9.39
CA ARG A 44 11.37 10.16 -10.72
C ARG A 44 12.78 9.67 -10.99
N ARG A 45 13.69 9.86 -10.02
CA ARG A 45 15.09 9.42 -10.12
C ARG A 45 15.21 7.91 -10.27
N ARG A 46 14.26 7.14 -9.74
CA ARG A 46 14.26 5.68 -9.82
C ARG A 46 13.77 5.19 -11.18
N PHE A 47 12.69 5.75 -11.72
CA PHE A 47 12.23 5.45 -13.08
C PHE A 47 13.25 5.84 -14.15
N SER A 48 13.94 6.99 -13.99
CA SER A 48 15.01 7.39 -14.90
C SER A 48 16.20 6.41 -14.95
N ARG A 49 16.35 5.53 -13.95
CA ARG A 49 17.42 4.53 -13.87
C ARG A 49 16.94 3.11 -14.19
N ALA A 50 15.64 2.89 -14.29
CA ALA A 50 15.05 1.56 -14.47
C ALA A 50 14.38 1.48 -15.86
N LYS A 51 15.08 0.88 -16.83
CA LYS A 51 14.45 0.25 -17.98
C LYS A 51 14.33 -1.23 -17.68
N LYS A 52 13.11 -1.75 -17.65
CA LYS A 52 12.82 -3.17 -17.88
C LYS A 52 11.34 -3.34 -18.16
N ASP A 53 11.07 -3.95 -19.30
CA ASP A 53 9.77 -4.14 -19.90
C ASP A 53 8.93 -5.13 -19.08
N LEU A 54 7.69 -4.74 -18.78
CA LEU A 54 6.62 -5.65 -18.39
C LEU A 54 5.54 -5.55 -19.46
N ALA A 55 5.01 -6.70 -19.89
CA ALA A 55 3.98 -6.76 -20.91
C ALA A 55 2.65 -6.23 -20.35
N TYR A 56 1.95 -5.42 -21.14
CA TYR A 56 0.68 -4.77 -20.79
C TYR A 56 -0.49 -5.76 -20.91
N GLY A 57 -1.35 -5.83 -19.89
CA GLY A 57 -2.74 -6.24 -20.08
C GLY A 57 -3.21 -7.60 -19.55
N GLU A 58 -2.39 -8.41 -18.88
CA GLU A 58 -2.89 -9.64 -18.23
C GLU A 58 -2.89 -9.50 -16.71
N LYS A 59 -4.04 -9.78 -16.06
CA LYS A 59 -4.12 -9.94 -14.60
C LYS A 59 -3.30 -11.17 -14.21
N PRO A 60 -2.08 -11.00 -13.66
CA PRO A 60 -1.22 -12.14 -13.39
C PRO A 60 -1.64 -12.82 -12.09
N GLU A 61 -1.31 -14.11 -11.97
CA GLU A 61 -1.32 -14.81 -10.69
C GLU A 61 -0.53 -14.01 -9.63
N PRO A 62 -0.81 -14.18 -8.31
CA PRO A 62 -0.15 -13.43 -7.26
C PRO A 62 1.39 -13.51 -7.38
N VAL A 63 1.99 -12.47 -7.96
CA VAL A 63 3.43 -12.47 -8.22
C VAL A 63 4.14 -12.30 -6.89
N LYS A 64 4.79 -13.36 -6.43
CA LYS A 64 5.68 -13.33 -5.26
C LYS A 64 6.92 -12.53 -5.62
N THR A 65 7.09 -11.37 -5.00
CA THR A 65 8.21 -10.46 -5.23
C THR A 65 9.02 -10.20 -3.97
N HIS A 66 10.34 -10.20 -4.14
CA HIS A 66 11.28 -9.67 -3.15
C HIS A 66 11.60 -8.18 -3.40
N LEU A 67 11.19 -7.64 -4.55
CA LEU A 67 11.44 -6.26 -4.94
C LEU A 67 10.48 -5.33 -4.18
N ARG A 68 10.94 -4.87 -3.02
CA ARG A 68 10.22 -3.94 -2.13
C ARG A 68 10.38 -2.47 -2.53
N ASP A 69 11.30 -2.21 -3.43
CA ASP A 69 11.79 -0.90 -3.86
C ASP A 69 11.20 -0.43 -5.21
N THR A 70 10.26 -1.22 -5.75
CA THR A 70 9.41 -0.92 -6.90
C THR A 70 8.29 0.06 -6.52
N ILE A 71 7.97 0.98 -7.43
CA ILE A 71 6.92 1.99 -7.26
C ILE A 71 5.63 1.45 -7.89
N ILE A 72 4.51 1.70 -7.24
CA ILE A 72 3.19 1.31 -7.76
C ILE A 72 2.81 2.25 -8.90
N VAL A 73 2.62 1.66 -10.08
CA VAL A 73 2.19 2.30 -11.33
C VAL A 73 0.67 2.17 -11.47
N PRO A 74 -0.04 3.11 -12.12
CA PRO A 74 -1.49 3.03 -12.31
C PRO A 74 -1.97 1.72 -12.95
N GLU A 75 -1.18 1.13 -13.86
CA GLU A 75 -1.48 -0.17 -14.50
C GLU A 75 -1.55 -1.34 -13.52
N MET A 76 -0.94 -1.22 -12.34
CA MET A 76 -0.91 -2.28 -11.32
C MET A 76 -2.17 -2.30 -10.44
N ILE A 77 -3.11 -1.37 -10.63
CA ILE A 77 -4.31 -1.26 -9.79
C ILE A 77 -5.22 -2.47 -9.97
N GLY A 78 -5.66 -3.05 -8.86
CA GLY A 78 -6.48 -4.27 -8.85
C GLY A 78 -5.69 -5.58 -8.98
N SER A 79 -4.36 -5.51 -9.05
CA SER A 79 -3.48 -6.68 -8.98
C SER A 79 -3.18 -7.05 -7.53
N ILE A 80 -2.98 -8.35 -7.28
CA ILE A 80 -2.53 -8.88 -5.99
C ILE A 80 -1.04 -9.17 -6.09
N VAL A 81 -0.24 -8.52 -5.25
CA VAL A 81 1.22 -8.71 -5.22
C VAL A 81 1.62 -9.32 -3.88
N GLY A 82 2.35 -10.44 -3.92
CA GLY A 82 2.91 -11.07 -2.73
C GLY A 82 4.23 -10.41 -2.37
N VAL A 83 4.28 -9.58 -1.34
CA VAL A 83 5.49 -8.83 -0.96
C VAL A 83 6.22 -9.54 0.17
N TYR A 84 7.46 -9.96 -0.06
CA TYR A 84 8.26 -10.62 0.97
C TYR A 84 8.61 -9.67 2.12
N ASN A 85 8.36 -10.10 3.35
CA ASN A 85 8.63 -9.29 4.56
C ASN A 85 9.85 -9.77 5.38
N GLY A 86 10.62 -10.73 4.86
CA GLY A 86 11.75 -11.34 5.58
C GLY A 86 11.44 -12.71 6.17
N LYS A 87 10.16 -13.10 6.25
CA LYS A 87 9.74 -14.43 6.71
C LYS A 87 8.68 -15.06 5.81
N GLN A 88 7.72 -14.27 5.34
CA GLN A 88 6.62 -14.73 4.50
C GLN A 88 6.26 -13.69 3.44
N TYR A 89 5.49 -14.11 2.44
CA TYR A 89 4.89 -13.20 1.49
C TYR A 89 3.56 -12.70 2.04
N ILE A 90 3.42 -11.39 2.15
CA ILE A 90 2.15 -10.75 2.48
C ILE A 90 1.46 -10.42 1.17
N ASN A 91 0.25 -10.95 0.96
CA ASN A 91 -0.55 -10.62 -0.21
C ASN A 91 -1.15 -9.23 -0.02
N VAL A 92 -0.74 -8.30 -0.87
CA VAL A 92 -1.24 -6.93 -0.89
C VAL A 92 -2.07 -6.74 -2.16
N GLU A 93 -3.35 -6.43 -1.97
CA GLU A 93 -4.24 -5.98 -3.04
C GLU A 93 -4.00 -4.50 -3.31
N ILE A 94 -3.58 -4.16 -4.53
CA ILE A 94 -3.23 -2.78 -4.88
C ILE A 94 -4.48 -1.95 -5.11
N LYS A 95 -4.70 -0.98 -4.23
CA LYS A 95 -5.78 0.01 -4.32
C LYS A 95 -5.31 1.26 -5.06
N PRO A 96 -6.22 2.04 -5.69
CA PRO A 96 -5.85 3.30 -6.34
C PRO A 96 -5.11 4.27 -5.42
N GLU A 97 -5.44 4.27 -4.13
CA GLU A 97 -4.79 5.11 -3.10
C GLU A 97 -3.28 4.82 -2.91
N MET A 98 -2.80 3.68 -3.39
CA MET A 98 -1.42 3.24 -3.24
C MET A 98 -0.50 3.72 -4.38
N VAL A 99 -1.03 4.37 -5.42
CA VAL A 99 -0.25 4.84 -6.57
C VAL A 99 0.86 5.81 -6.14
N GLY A 100 2.08 5.59 -6.65
CA GLY A 100 3.26 6.42 -6.36
C GLY A 100 3.98 6.10 -5.04
N HIS A 101 3.45 5.17 -4.24
CA HIS A 101 4.13 4.60 -3.08
C HIS A 101 5.03 3.43 -3.49
N TYR A 102 5.97 3.07 -2.61
CA TYR A 102 6.75 1.85 -2.81
C TYR A 102 5.97 0.63 -2.32
N VAL A 103 6.04 -0.48 -3.06
CA VAL A 103 5.35 -1.74 -2.72
C VAL A 103 5.76 -2.23 -1.32
N GLY A 104 7.02 -2.00 -0.92
CA GLY A 104 7.52 -2.34 0.41
C GLY A 104 6.88 -1.57 1.57
N GLU A 105 6.22 -0.43 1.33
CA GLU A 105 5.53 0.34 2.39
C GLU A 105 4.32 -0.43 2.96
N PHE A 106 3.74 -1.32 2.16
CA PHE A 106 2.52 -2.08 2.51
C PHE A 106 2.80 -3.42 3.19
N SER A 107 4.08 -3.76 3.40
CA SER A 107 4.50 -5.04 3.99
C SER A 107 5.45 -4.77 5.15
N ILE A 108 4.97 -4.88 6.40
CA ILE A 108 5.79 -4.59 7.57
C ILE A 108 6.84 -5.70 7.76
N THR A 109 8.12 -5.30 7.84
CA THR A 109 9.28 -6.22 7.96
C THR A 109 9.48 -6.77 9.37
N TYR A 110 8.88 -6.14 10.38
CA TYR A 110 9.01 -6.52 11.79
C TYR A 110 7.64 -6.67 12.44
N LYS A 111 7.60 -7.32 13.61
CA LYS A 111 6.41 -7.34 14.45
C LYS A 111 6.49 -6.17 15.44
N PRO A 112 5.53 -5.23 15.45
CA PRO A 112 5.56 -4.13 16.41
C PRO A 112 5.51 -4.68 17.82
N VAL A 113 6.40 -4.20 18.68
CA VAL A 113 6.46 -4.57 20.09
C VAL A 113 5.60 -3.58 20.86
N MET A 114 4.64 -4.07 21.63
CA MET A 114 3.87 -3.26 22.56
C MET A 114 4.35 -3.57 23.97
N HIS A 115 4.63 -2.54 24.77
CA HIS A 115 4.95 -2.70 26.18
C HIS A 115 3.66 -3.05 26.94
N GLY A 116 3.47 -4.35 27.18
CA GLY A 116 2.36 -4.88 27.98
C GLY A 116 2.85 -5.41 29.33
N LYS A 117 2.00 -6.22 29.98
CA LYS A 117 2.41 -7.01 31.15
C LYS A 117 3.62 -7.90 30.77
N PRO A 118 4.63 -8.05 31.65
CA PRO A 118 5.67 -9.05 31.45
C PRO A 118 5.04 -10.41 31.10
N GLY A 119 5.54 -11.09 30.07
CA GLY A 119 5.02 -12.38 29.59
C GLY A 119 4.00 -12.34 28.45
N ILE A 120 3.22 -11.27 28.25
CA ILE A 120 2.22 -11.20 27.17
C ILE A 120 2.63 -10.16 26.14
N GLY A 121 3.14 -10.62 24.99
CA GLY A 121 3.52 -9.76 23.85
C GLY A 121 4.91 -9.10 23.94
N ALA A 122 5.69 -9.42 24.97
CA ALA A 122 7.00 -8.83 25.21
C ALA A 122 8.16 -9.67 24.63
N THR A 123 9.30 -9.00 24.38
CA THR A 123 10.52 -9.62 23.86
C THR A 123 11.12 -10.61 24.86
N HIS A 124 12.02 -11.47 24.38
CA HIS A 124 12.59 -12.63 25.09
C HIS A 124 13.14 -12.35 26.51
N SER A 125 13.43 -11.09 26.84
CA SER A 125 13.98 -10.63 28.12
C SER A 125 12.98 -10.56 29.28
N SER A 126 11.67 -10.56 29.03
CA SER A 126 10.65 -10.46 30.09
C SER A 126 9.81 -11.74 30.24
N ARG A 127 10.39 -12.90 29.90
CA ARG A 127 9.71 -14.21 29.99
C ARG A 127 9.41 -14.63 31.42
N PHE A 128 10.18 -14.13 32.39
CA PHE A 128 10.05 -14.55 33.78
C PHE A 128 9.20 -13.56 34.57
N ILE A 129 7.98 -13.99 34.91
CA ILE A 129 7.17 -13.38 35.96
C ILE A 129 7.51 -14.15 37.24
N PRO A 130 8.13 -13.53 38.26
CA PRO A 130 8.30 -14.19 39.54
C PRO A 130 6.92 -14.50 40.12
N LEU A 131 6.61 -15.79 40.26
CA LEU A 131 5.45 -16.24 41.01
C LEU A 131 5.75 -15.97 42.49
N LYS A 132 4.87 -15.23 43.15
CA LYS A 132 4.85 -15.11 44.60
C LYS A 132 3.84 -16.10 45.15
#